data_AF-A0A3M1SHT7-F1
#
_entry.id   AF-A0A3M1SHT7-F1
#
_cell.length_a   1.000
_cell.length_b   1.000
_cell.length_c   1.000
_cell.angle_alpha   90.00
_cell.angle_beta   90.00
_cell.angle_gamma   90.00
#
_symmetry.space_group_name_H-M   'P 1'
#
loop_
_entity.id
_entity.type
_entity.pdbx_description
1 polymer ?
#
loop_
_entity_poly.entity_id
_entity_poly.type
_entity_poly.pdbx_seq_one_letter_code
_entity_poly.pdbx_strand_id
1 'polypeptide(L)'
;MKDKIIVELLDREFEKLHKRSSDLIIKVPEPKLYWQPKNSFFPYNSCGECILRSAGAVEQAFGGLTTRLWDDPFEWTLPEALPNKQAVLEYLAEVDETRKRGFSFLISDEDLKKQIPAPQKLRPILEILMEALIRAQYFQGMASAIFHLISDEKLQRP
;
A
#
# COMPACT_ATOMS: atom_id res chain seq x y z
N MET A 1 -22.36 -0.63 23.74
CA MET A 1 -21.08 -0.68 23.02
C MET A 1 -21.32 -0.11 21.64
N LYS A 2 -20.42 0.70 21.09
CA LYS A 2 -20.53 1.11 19.69
C LYS A 2 -19.95 -0.01 18.83
N ASP A 3 -20.60 -0.34 17.72
CA ASP A 3 -20.09 -1.34 16.78
C ASP A 3 -18.79 -0.84 16.12
N LYS A 4 -17.82 -1.74 15.96
CA LYS A 4 -16.50 -1.50 15.34
C LYS A 4 -16.20 -2.53 14.25
N ILE A 5 -17.23 -3.18 13.73
CA ILE A 5 -17.09 -4.33 12.83
C ILE A 5 -16.42 -3.87 11.54
N ILE A 6 -16.90 -2.77 10.93
CA ILE A 6 -16.36 -2.31 9.64
C ILE A 6 -14.93 -1.81 9.79
N VAL A 7 -14.63 -1.07 10.86
CA VAL A 7 -13.28 -0.60 11.16
C VAL A 7 -12.31 -1.78 11.31
N GLU A 8 -12.68 -2.81 12.08
CA GLU A 8 -11.86 -4.02 12.26
C GLU A 8 -11.68 -4.82 10.96
N LEU A 9 -12.73 -4.90 10.12
CA LEU A 9 -12.65 -5.53 8.81
C LEU A 9 -11.66 -4.80 7.89
N LEU A 10 -11.77 -3.48 7.80
CA LEU A 10 -10.86 -2.65 6.99
C LEU A 10 -9.41 -2.80 7.49
N ASP A 11 -9.20 -2.71 8.80
CA ASP A 11 -7.88 -2.82 9.40
C ASP A 11 -7.19 -4.13 9.03
N ARG A 12 -7.93 -5.24 9.16
CA ARG A 12 -7.46 -6.57 8.78
C ARG A 12 -7.15 -6.70 7.29
N GLU A 13 -7.92 -6.06 6.41
CA GLU A 13 -7.61 -6.10 4.97
C GLU A 13 -6.34 -5.32 4.62
N PHE A 14 -6.06 -4.20 5.30
CA PHE A 14 -4.78 -3.51 5.17
C PHE A 14 -3.62 -4.31 5.77
N GLU A 15 -3.81 -4.98 6.90
CA GLU A 15 -2.79 -5.87 7.50
C GLU A 15 -2.44 -7.02 6.54
N LYS A 16 -3.44 -7.68 5.95
CA LYS A 16 -3.23 -8.71 4.93
C LYS A 16 -2.51 -8.16 3.69
N LEU A 17 -2.81 -6.93 3.29
CA LEU A 17 -2.10 -6.26 2.21
C LEU A 17 -0.62 -6.08 2.58
N HIS A 18 -0.31 -5.49 3.74
CA HIS A 18 1.06 -5.31 4.22
C HIS A 18 1.83 -6.63 4.24
N LYS A 19 1.26 -7.68 4.86
CA LYS A 19 1.90 -9.00 4.93
C LYS A 19 2.22 -9.57 3.56
N ARG A 20 1.27 -9.55 2.62
CA ARG A 20 1.48 -10.03 1.25
C ARG A 20 2.57 -9.24 0.51
N SER A 21 2.63 -7.91 0.71
CA SER A 21 3.67 -7.06 0.12
C SER A 21 5.06 -7.41 0.66
N SER A 22 5.19 -7.54 1.98
CA SER A 22 6.44 -7.90 2.65
C SER A 22 6.92 -9.30 2.23
N ASP A 23 6.00 -10.28 2.20
CA ASP A 23 6.28 -11.65 1.74
C ASP A 23 6.76 -11.66 0.28
N LEU A 24 6.19 -10.81 -0.59
CA LEU A 24 6.59 -10.70 -1.99
C LEU A 24 8.01 -10.13 -2.13
N ILE A 25 8.33 -9.05 -1.41
CA ILE A 25 9.67 -8.44 -1.42
C ILE A 25 10.74 -9.43 -0.96
N ILE A 26 10.45 -10.22 0.07
CA ILE A 26 11.35 -11.28 0.54
C ILE A 26 11.67 -12.28 -0.59
N LYS A 27 10.66 -12.67 -1.38
CA LYS A 27 10.78 -13.67 -2.45
C LYS A 27 11.44 -13.17 -3.74
N VAL A 28 11.24 -11.91 -4.12
CA VAL A 28 11.82 -11.33 -5.35
C VAL A 28 13.34 -11.44 -5.32
N PRO A 29 14.08 -11.93 -6.33
CA PRO A 29 15.55 -11.89 -6.27
C PRO A 29 16.08 -10.44 -6.21
N GLU A 30 17.09 -10.14 -5.38
CA GLU A 30 17.64 -8.77 -5.22
C GLU A 30 17.96 -8.08 -6.56
N PRO A 31 18.66 -8.72 -7.52
CA PRO A 31 18.98 -8.08 -8.80
C PRO A 31 17.75 -7.82 -9.68
N LYS A 32 16.59 -8.37 -9.31
CA LYS A 32 15.32 -8.22 -10.01
C LYS A 32 14.32 -7.32 -9.27
N LEU A 33 14.69 -6.74 -8.13
CA LEU A 33 13.82 -5.84 -7.36
C LEU A 33 13.28 -4.70 -8.23
N TYR A 34 14.19 -4.04 -8.96
CA TYR A 34 13.91 -2.94 -9.89
C TYR A 34 13.99 -3.34 -11.36
N TRP A 35 13.99 -4.64 -11.66
CA TRP A 35 14.00 -5.09 -13.04
C TRP A 35 12.65 -4.85 -13.70
N GLN A 36 12.68 -4.39 -14.95
CA GLN A 36 11.50 -4.12 -15.75
C GLN A 36 11.48 -5.00 -17.00
N PRO A 37 10.30 -5.52 -17.40
CA PRO A 37 10.16 -6.25 -18.65
C PRO A 37 10.37 -5.30 -19.84
N LYS A 38 11.16 -5.72 -20.83
CA LYS A 38 11.50 -4.89 -22.01
C LYS A 38 10.36 -4.69 -23.02
N ASN A 39 9.16 -5.21 -22.77
CA ASN A 39 8.03 -5.20 -23.72
C ASN A 39 6.94 -4.20 -23.29
N SER A 40 6.42 -3.46 -24.27
CA SER A 40 5.43 -2.37 -24.15
C SER A 40 4.05 -2.75 -23.60
N PHE A 41 3.78 -4.04 -23.37
CA PHE A 41 2.49 -4.52 -22.86
C PHE A 41 2.38 -4.47 -21.32
N PHE A 42 3.50 -4.30 -20.61
CA PHE A 42 3.50 -4.13 -19.15
C PHE A 42 3.82 -2.68 -18.80
N PRO A 43 3.22 -2.12 -17.74
CA PRO A 43 3.60 -0.79 -17.28
C PRO A 43 5.09 -0.75 -16.93
N TYR A 44 5.70 0.41 -17.12
CA TYR A 44 7.12 0.72 -16.82
C TYR A 44 7.50 0.64 -15.34
N ASN A 45 6.76 -0.11 -14.51
CA ASN A 45 7.11 -0.32 -13.11
C ASN A 45 7.66 -1.74 -12.94
N SER A 46 8.70 -1.84 -12.14
CA SER A 46 9.24 -3.09 -11.61
C SER A 46 8.38 -3.63 -10.46
N CYS A 47 8.71 -4.84 -9.98
CA CYS A 47 8.03 -5.42 -8.82
C CYS A 47 8.17 -4.52 -7.58
N GLY A 48 9.38 -4.02 -7.31
CA GLY A 48 9.65 -3.10 -6.21
C GLY A 48 8.84 -1.81 -6.32
N GLU A 49 8.85 -1.15 -7.48
CA GLU A 49 8.09 0.10 -7.69
C GLU A 49 6.58 -0.10 -7.51
N CYS A 50 6.03 -1.23 -7.97
CA CYS A 50 4.62 -1.55 -7.72
C CYS A 50 4.33 -1.73 -6.22
N ILE A 51 5.20 -2.41 -5.47
CA ILE A 51 5.01 -2.54 -4.01
C ILE A 51 5.12 -1.18 -3.31
N LEU A 52 6.07 -0.33 -3.71
CA LEU A 52 6.23 1.00 -3.15
C LEU A 52 5.03 1.90 -3.44
N ARG A 53 4.47 1.86 -4.65
CA ARG A 53 3.21 2.56 -4.99
C ARG A 53 2.01 2.02 -4.21
N SER A 54 1.98 0.71 -3.93
CA SER A 54 0.96 0.09 -3.08
C SER A 54 1.02 0.65 -1.67
N ALA A 55 2.21 0.67 -1.07
CA ALA A 55 2.45 1.21 0.26
C ALA A 55 2.25 2.73 0.33
N GLY A 56 2.66 3.48 -0.70
CA GLY A 56 2.47 4.93 -0.76
C GLY A 56 1.00 5.34 -0.78
N ALA A 57 0.12 4.55 -1.40
CA ALA A 57 -1.33 4.78 -1.32
C ALA A 57 -1.86 4.63 0.12
N VAL A 58 -1.28 3.71 0.92
CA VAL A 58 -1.60 3.54 2.33
C VAL A 58 -1.04 4.71 3.14
N GLU A 59 0.24 5.04 2.98
CA GLU A 59 0.89 6.16 3.66
C GLU A 59 0.15 7.47 3.43
N GLN A 60 -0.16 7.82 2.17
CA GLN A 60 -0.88 9.05 1.83
C GLN A 60 -2.24 9.14 2.54
N ALA A 61 -2.98 8.03 2.57
CA ALA A 61 -4.30 8.01 3.21
C ALA A 61 -4.21 8.16 4.73
N PHE A 62 -3.27 7.45 5.37
CA PHE A 62 -3.11 7.48 6.82
C PHE A 62 -2.35 8.72 7.32
N GLY A 63 -1.43 9.27 6.53
CA GLY A 63 -0.84 10.59 6.74
C GLY A 63 -1.90 11.69 6.67
N GLY A 64 -2.77 11.62 5.66
CA GLY A 64 -3.92 12.53 5.54
C GLY A 64 -4.87 12.44 6.73
N LEU A 65 -5.14 11.22 7.19
CA LEU A 65 -6.00 10.95 8.35
C LEU A 65 -5.40 11.46 9.68
N THR A 66 -4.09 11.24 9.89
CA THR A 66 -3.45 11.45 11.20
C THR A 66 -2.79 12.82 11.33
N THR A 67 -2.15 13.32 10.28
CA THR A 67 -1.34 14.54 10.30
C THR A 67 -1.74 15.56 9.24
N ARG A 68 -2.77 15.27 8.42
CA ARG A 68 -3.20 16.06 7.25
C ARG A 68 -2.13 16.19 6.16
N LEU A 69 -1.16 15.27 6.15
CA LEU A 69 -0.15 15.19 5.11
C LEU A 69 -0.70 14.36 3.93
N TRP A 70 -0.94 15.02 2.80
CA TRP A 70 -1.52 14.39 1.60
C TRP A 70 -0.54 14.25 0.44
N ASP A 71 0.74 14.53 0.68
CA ASP A 71 1.78 14.46 -0.35
C ASP A 71 1.88 13.05 -0.93
N ASP A 72 2.26 12.97 -2.20
CA ASP A 72 2.52 11.68 -2.86
C ASP A 72 3.89 11.17 -2.40
N PRO A 73 3.97 9.98 -1.77
CA PRO A 73 5.24 9.40 -1.32
C PRO A 73 6.25 9.07 -2.43
N PHE A 74 5.87 9.26 -3.69
CA PHE A 74 6.74 9.03 -4.84
C PHE A 74 8.13 9.66 -4.69
N GLU A 75 8.25 10.87 -4.12
CA GLU A 75 9.53 11.58 -4.04
C GLU A 75 10.57 10.88 -3.14
N TRP A 76 10.15 10.14 -2.10
CA TRP A 76 11.04 9.42 -1.19
C TRP A 76 11.00 7.89 -1.35
N THR A 77 10.26 7.41 -2.35
CA THR A 77 10.16 5.98 -2.67
C THR A 77 10.82 5.64 -4.00
N LEU A 78 11.71 6.50 -4.48
CA LEU A 78 12.53 6.24 -5.66
C LEU A 78 13.55 5.12 -5.39
N PRO A 79 13.97 4.36 -6.43
CA PRO A 79 14.99 3.34 -6.28
C PRO A 79 16.29 3.84 -5.65
N GLU A 80 16.66 5.11 -5.87
CA GLU A 80 17.84 5.72 -5.26
C GLU A 80 17.71 5.87 -3.74
N ALA A 81 16.49 6.10 -3.24
CA ALA A 81 16.20 6.25 -1.81
C ALA A 81 16.02 4.89 -1.12
N LEU A 82 15.44 3.91 -1.81
CA LEU A 82 15.17 2.56 -1.29
C LEU A 82 15.88 1.49 -2.13
N PRO A 83 17.23 1.46 -2.18
CA PRO A 83 17.97 0.74 -3.21
C PRO A 83 17.96 -0.79 -3.12
N ASN A 84 17.51 -1.34 -2.00
CA ASN A 84 17.56 -2.78 -1.74
C ASN A 84 16.32 -3.23 -0.96
N LYS A 85 16.11 -4.54 -0.87
CA LYS A 85 14.96 -5.12 -0.17
C LYS A 85 14.84 -4.68 1.27
N GLN A 86 15.97 -4.55 1.98
CA GLN A 86 15.96 -4.20 3.40
C GLN A 86 15.37 -2.81 3.60
N ALA A 87 15.81 -1.83 2.79
CA ALA A 87 15.26 -0.48 2.79
C ALA A 87 13.75 -0.48 2.44
N VAL A 88 13.34 -1.29 1.45
CA VAL A 88 11.92 -1.44 1.13
C VAL A 88 11.12 -2.02 2.29
N LEU A 89 11.62 -3.06 2.96
CA LEU A 89 10.96 -3.68 4.11
C LEU A 89 10.85 -2.74 5.31
N GLU A 90 11.87 -1.93 5.56
CA GLU A 90 11.86 -0.89 6.58
C GLU A 90 10.76 0.14 6.30
N TYR A 91 10.71 0.65 5.07
CA TYR A 91 9.63 1.55 4.65
C TYR A 91 8.24 0.90 4.79
N LEU A 92 8.06 -0.37 4.38
CA LEU A 92 6.80 -1.08 4.55
C LEU A 92 6.37 -1.19 6.03
N ALA A 93 7.33 -1.36 6.95
CA ALA A 93 7.07 -1.40 8.38
C ALA A 93 6.65 -0.02 8.92
N GLU A 94 7.28 1.06 8.46
CA GLU A 94 6.89 2.44 8.82
C GLU A 94 5.46 2.78 8.35
N VAL A 95 5.11 2.36 7.13
CA VAL A 95 3.74 2.51 6.60
C VAL A 95 2.74 1.70 7.43
N ASP A 96 3.10 0.49 7.87
CA ASP A 96 2.25 -0.33 8.73
C ASP A 96 2.02 0.30 10.10
N GLU A 97 3.06 0.89 10.70
CA GLU A 97 2.92 1.65 11.95
C GLU A 97 2.03 2.87 11.78
N THR A 98 2.15 3.57 10.65
CA THR A 98 1.29 4.72 10.31
C THR A 98 -0.18 4.29 10.16
N ARG A 99 -0.43 3.15 9.51
CA ARG A 99 -1.76 2.52 9.45
C ARG A 99 -2.30 2.21 10.85
N LYS A 100 -1.53 1.51 11.70
CA LYS A 100 -1.95 1.15 13.07
C LYS A 100 -2.34 2.38 13.88
N ARG A 101 -1.54 3.45 13.80
CA ARG A 101 -1.85 4.74 14.43
C ARG A 101 -3.15 5.32 13.90
N GLY A 102 -3.35 5.31 12.58
CA GLY A 102 -4.58 5.75 11.95
C GLY A 102 -5.83 5.05 12.47
N PHE A 103 -5.81 3.71 12.52
CA PHE A 103 -6.94 2.93 13.05
C PHE A 103 -7.15 3.09 14.56
N SER A 104 -6.11 3.46 15.32
CA SER A 104 -6.26 3.74 16.76
C SER A 104 -7.18 4.94 17.06
N PHE A 105 -7.34 5.87 16.10
CA PHE A 105 -8.26 7.01 16.21
C PHE A 105 -9.73 6.65 15.89
N LEU A 106 -9.98 5.48 15.29
CA LEU A 106 -11.31 5.02 14.92
C LEU A 106 -11.84 4.10 16.04
N ILE A 107 -12.66 4.66 16.93
CA ILE A 107 -13.20 3.95 18.10
C ILE A 107 -14.55 3.29 17.80
N SER A 108 -15.18 3.60 16.66
CA SER A 108 -16.45 3.05 16.23
C SER A 108 -16.67 3.20 14.71
N ASP A 109 -17.58 2.40 14.15
CA ASP A 109 -17.97 2.49 12.73
C ASP A 109 -18.60 3.84 12.36
N GLU A 110 -19.19 4.55 13.32
CA GLU A 110 -19.69 5.92 13.11
C GLU A 110 -18.56 6.92 12.77
N ASP A 111 -17.32 6.65 13.21
CA ASP A 111 -16.18 7.51 12.87
C ASP A 111 -15.89 7.49 11.37
N LEU A 112 -16.23 6.41 10.66
CA LEU A 112 -16.03 6.28 9.22
C LEU A 112 -16.87 7.29 8.41
N LYS A 113 -17.96 7.81 8.98
CA LYS A 113 -18.84 8.81 8.35
C LYS A 113 -18.30 10.24 8.50
N LYS A 114 -17.34 10.46 9.40
CA LYS A 114 -16.77 11.80 9.62
C LYS A 114 -16.10 12.28 8.35
N GLN A 115 -16.31 13.55 8.04
CA GLN A 115 -15.66 14.19 6.92
C GLN A 115 -14.35 14.84 7.36
N ILE A 116 -13.29 14.62 6.59
CA ILE A 116 -12.00 15.26 6.81
C ILE A 116 -11.56 16.06 5.58
N PRO A 117 -10.76 17.12 5.75
CA PRO A 117 -10.14 17.82 4.62
C PRO A 117 -9.22 16.89 3.83
N ALA A 118 -9.60 16.59 2.59
CA ALA A 118 -8.72 16.02 1.57
C ALA A 118 -8.32 17.12 0.57
N PRO A 119 -7.32 16.89 -0.31
CA PRO A 119 -6.70 17.96 -1.11
C PRO A 119 -7.66 18.85 -1.90
N GLN A 120 -8.78 18.29 -2.36
CA GLN A 120 -9.75 19.01 -3.21
C GLN A 120 -11.05 19.34 -2.48
N LYS A 121 -11.48 18.52 -1.53
CA LYS A 121 -12.79 18.62 -0.87
C LYS A 121 -12.81 17.87 0.46
N LEU A 122 -13.83 18.16 1.28
CA LEU A 122 -14.18 17.31 2.41
C LEU A 122 -14.65 15.95 1.91
N ARG A 123 -14.13 14.88 2.52
CA ARG A 123 -14.47 13.49 2.15
C ARG A 123 -14.70 12.65 3.41
N PRO A 124 -15.67 11.72 3.40
CA PRO A 124 -15.82 10.73 4.46
C PRO A 124 -14.55 9.89 4.61
N ILE A 125 -14.18 9.56 5.85
CA ILE A 125 -13.04 8.67 6.14
C ILE A 125 -13.21 7.32 5.42
N LEU A 126 -14.41 6.77 5.39
CA LEU A 126 -14.70 5.52 4.67
C LEU A 126 -14.28 5.58 3.20
N GLU A 127 -14.61 6.68 2.51
CA GLU A 127 -14.31 6.87 1.09
C GLU A 127 -12.80 6.88 0.86
N ILE A 128 -12.06 7.58 1.71
CA ILE A 128 -10.58 7.67 1.66
C ILE A 128 -9.95 6.30 1.88
N LEU A 129 -10.38 5.57 2.91
CA LEU A 129 -9.84 4.24 3.23
C LEU A 129 -10.14 3.22 2.13
N MET A 130 -11.37 3.25 1.58
CA MET A 130 -11.72 2.37 0.45
C MET A 130 -10.90 2.66 -0.79
N GLU A 131 -10.73 3.94 -1.17
CA GLU A 131 -9.92 4.31 -2.32
C GLU A 131 -8.45 3.88 -2.13
N ALA A 132 -7.89 4.12 -0.95
CA ALA A 132 -6.54 3.70 -0.60
C ALA A 132 -6.37 2.19 -0.73
N LEU A 133 -7.32 1.41 -0.19
CA LEU A 133 -7.29 -0.05 -0.27
C LEU A 133 -7.37 -0.55 -1.72
N ILE A 134 -8.27 0.03 -2.54
CA ILE A 134 -8.42 -0.33 -3.96
C ILE A 134 -7.13 -0.03 -4.73
N ARG A 135 -6.58 1.18 -4.59
CA ARG A 135 -5.32 1.58 -5.24
C ARG A 135 -4.16 0.68 -4.81
N ALA A 136 -4.06 0.40 -3.52
CA ALA A 136 -2.98 -0.41 -3.00
C ALA A 136 -3.06 -1.87 -3.48
N GLN A 137 -4.27 -2.45 -3.51
CA GLN A 137 -4.50 -3.79 -4.06
C GLN A 137 -4.21 -3.87 -5.56
N TYR A 138 -4.58 -2.84 -6.33
CA TYR A 138 -4.26 -2.76 -7.75
C TYR A 138 -2.74 -2.88 -7.99
N PHE A 139 -1.95 -2.06 -7.29
CA PHE A 139 -0.49 -2.11 -7.45
C PHE A 139 0.13 -3.41 -6.91
N GLN A 140 -0.38 -3.98 -5.82
CA GLN A 140 0.08 -5.30 -5.34
C GLN A 140 -0.23 -6.42 -6.36
N GLY A 141 -1.38 -6.35 -7.03
CA GLY A 141 -1.72 -7.27 -8.12
C GLY A 141 -0.73 -7.17 -9.29
N MET A 142 -0.37 -5.95 -9.68
CA MET A 142 0.68 -5.72 -10.70
C MET A 142 2.04 -6.25 -10.25
N ALA A 143 2.44 -5.99 -9.00
CA ALA A 143 3.70 -6.52 -8.45
C ALA A 143 3.74 -8.05 -8.50
N SER A 144 2.63 -8.71 -8.17
CA SER A 144 2.50 -10.17 -8.21
C SER A 144 2.61 -10.71 -9.64
N ALA A 145 1.97 -10.05 -10.60
CA ALA A 145 2.09 -10.42 -12.02
C ALA A 145 3.54 -10.29 -12.53
N ILE A 146 4.23 -9.20 -12.17
CA ILE A 146 5.65 -9.00 -12.52
C ILE A 146 6.52 -10.06 -11.82
N PHE A 147 6.27 -10.35 -10.55
CA PHE A 147 6.98 -11.40 -9.83
C PHE A 147 6.89 -12.75 -10.56
N HIS A 148 5.71 -13.13 -11.03
CA HIS A 148 5.53 -14.35 -11.81
C HIS A 148 6.33 -14.36 -13.13
N LEU A 149 6.41 -13.22 -13.82
CA LEU A 149 7.24 -13.11 -15.03
C LEU A 149 8.74 -13.27 -14.76
N ILE A 150 9.22 -12.85 -13.58
CA ILE A 150 10.65 -12.91 -13.26
C ILE A 150 11.06 -14.21 -12.54
N SER A 151 10.11 -14.96 -11.99
CA SER A 151 10.36 -16.17 -11.21
C SER A 151 10.17 -17.47 -12.00
N ASP A 152 9.63 -17.40 -13.23
CA ASP A 152 9.16 -18.56 -14.01
C ASP A 152 8.10 -19.43 -13.27
N GLU A 153 7.54 -18.93 -12.15
CA GLU A 153 6.50 -19.61 -11.37
C GLU A 153 5.11 -19.34 -11.97
N LYS A 154 4.30 -20.39 -12.18
CA LYS A 154 2.90 -20.24 -12.66
C LYS A 154 2.04 -19.52 -11.61
N LEU A 155 1.24 -18.55 -12.06
CA LEU A 155 0.18 -17.89 -11.26
C LEU A 155 -0.72 -18.92 -10.57
N GLN A 156 -0.73 -18.95 -9.24
CA GLN A 156 -1.83 -19.58 -8.51
C GLN A 156 -3.06 -18.69 -8.66
N ARG A 157 -4.07 -19.20 -9.36
CA ARG A 157 -5.38 -18.54 -9.44
C ARG A 157 -6.10 -18.72 -8.09
N PRO A 158 -6.87 -17.71 -7.64
CA PRO A 158 -7.68 -17.80 -6.43
C PRO A 158 -8.71 -18.92 -6.51
#